data_AF-A0A8T4PAC8-F1
#
_entry.id   AF-A0A8T4PAC8-F1
#
_cell.length_a   1.000
_cell.length_b   1.000
_cell.length_c   1.000
_cell.angle_alpha   90.00
_cell.angle_beta   90.00
_cell.angle_gamma   90.00
#
_symmetry.space_group_name_H-M   'P 1'
#
loop_
_entity.id
_entity.type
_entity.pdbx_description
1 polymer ?
#
loop_
_entity_poly.entity_id
_entity_poly.type
_entity_poly.pdbx_seq_one_letter_code
_entity_poly.pdbx_strand_id
1 'polypeptide(L)'
;MAQNRNKLIELFISNISNSIVHEILEKSMIGEIISDKYRRELTASFEIAKRYREKINPSATPFPETDIVYIKSKIINRVMAELNTRISKGYKNIDLDLVEVLTENALINTKIKRRKEGTDF
;
A
#
# COMPACT_ATOMS: atom_id res chain seq x y z
N MET A 1 -22.22 8.78 12.71
CA MET A 1 -21.79 8.43 11.33
C MET A 1 -20.26 8.42 11.11
N ALA A 2 -19.41 8.67 12.13
CA ALA A 2 -17.95 8.59 11.99
C ALA A 2 -17.36 7.16 12.02
N GLN A 3 -18.04 6.20 12.68
CA GLN A 3 -17.54 4.81 12.84
C GLN A 3 -17.31 4.08 11.51
N ASN A 4 -18.13 4.32 10.50
CA ASN A 4 -17.98 3.67 9.19
C ASN A 4 -16.74 4.19 8.45
N ARG A 5 -16.42 5.48 8.57
CA ARG A 5 -15.27 6.09 7.89
C ARG A 5 -13.95 5.50 8.39
N ASN A 6 -13.75 5.47 9.70
CA ASN A 6 -12.50 4.96 10.29
C ASN A 6 -12.31 3.48 9.96
N LYS A 7 -13.39 2.69 10.01
CA LYS A 7 -13.35 1.28 9.59
C LYS A 7 -12.95 1.13 8.12
N LEU A 8 -13.50 1.96 7.23
CA LEU A 8 -13.15 1.95 5.81
C LEU A 8 -11.69 2.37 5.57
N ILE A 9 -11.17 3.34 6.33
CA ILE A 9 -9.75 3.73 6.32
C ILE A 9 -8.87 2.56 6.76
N GLU A 10 -9.21 1.87 7.84
CA GLU A 10 -8.45 0.70 8.30
C GLU A 10 -8.45 -0.44 7.28
N LEU A 11 -9.60 -0.72 6.65
CA LEU A 11 -9.70 -1.70 5.58
C LEU A 11 -8.87 -1.29 4.36
N PHE A 12 -8.89 -0.01 4.00
CA PHE A 12 -8.02 0.54 2.96
C PHE A 12 -6.54 0.34 3.29
N ILE A 13 -6.10 0.75 4.48
CA ILE A 13 -4.71 0.61 4.95
C ILE A 13 -4.28 -0.87 4.89
N SER A 14 -5.13 -1.79 5.36
CA SER A 14 -4.80 -3.22 5.37
C SER A 14 -4.58 -3.77 3.96
N ASN A 15 -5.44 -3.40 3.01
CA ASN A 15 -5.34 -3.89 1.64
C ASN A 15 -4.16 -3.25 0.87
N ILE A 16 -3.85 -1.97 1.10
CA ILE A 16 -2.65 -1.35 0.53
C ILE A 16 -1.38 -1.96 1.13
N SER A 17 -1.35 -2.20 2.44
CA SER A 17 -0.20 -2.83 3.09
C SER A 17 0.08 -4.20 2.48
N ASN A 18 -0.96 -5.04 2.30
CA ASN A 18 -0.82 -6.35 1.67
C ASN A 18 -0.34 -6.24 0.23
N SER A 19 -0.92 -5.32 -0.56
CA SER A 19 -0.50 -5.04 -1.92
C SER A 19 1.01 -4.75 -1.99
N ILE A 20 1.50 -3.80 -1.19
CA ILE A 20 2.93 -3.43 -1.19
C ILE A 20 3.82 -4.58 -0.74
N VAL A 21 3.44 -5.34 0.30
CA VAL A 21 4.19 -6.53 0.74
C VAL A 21 4.32 -7.52 -0.42
N HIS A 22 3.24 -7.81 -1.14
CA HIS A 22 3.27 -8.74 -2.26
C HIS A 22 4.09 -8.22 -3.44
N GLU A 23 4.08 -6.91 -3.72
CA GLU A 23 4.94 -6.34 -4.75
C GLU A 23 6.44 -6.50 -4.42
N ILE A 24 6.83 -6.23 -3.18
CA ILE A 24 8.24 -6.36 -2.76
C ILE A 24 8.64 -7.84 -2.75
N LEU A 25 7.76 -8.73 -2.27
CA LEU A 25 8.01 -10.15 -2.30
C LEU A 25 8.14 -10.67 -3.73
N GLU A 26 7.27 -10.24 -4.65
CA GLU A 26 7.39 -10.56 -6.09
C GLU A 26 8.77 -10.15 -6.63
N LYS A 27 9.21 -8.91 -6.38
CA LYS A 27 10.51 -8.38 -6.83
C LYS A 27 11.72 -9.10 -6.20
N SER A 28 11.56 -9.68 -5.01
CA SER A 28 12.63 -10.39 -4.29
C SER A 28 12.86 -11.83 -4.78
N MET A 29 11.92 -12.40 -5.56
CA MET A 29 11.91 -13.82 -5.91
C MET A 29 12.58 -14.11 -7.25
N ILE A 30 13.38 -15.18 -7.29
CA ILE A 30 13.99 -15.72 -8.51
C ILE A 30 13.14 -16.93 -8.94
N GLY A 31 12.15 -16.72 -9.80
CA GLY A 31 11.32 -17.80 -10.38
C GLY A 31 9.87 -17.40 -10.67
N GLU A 32 9.39 -17.72 -11.88
CA GLU A 32 8.09 -17.26 -12.40
C GLU A 32 6.87 -17.76 -11.59
N ILE A 33 6.88 -19.00 -11.13
CA ILE A 33 5.70 -19.61 -10.46
C ILE A 33 5.38 -18.93 -9.12
N ILE A 34 6.42 -18.61 -8.33
CA ILE A 34 6.24 -17.94 -7.02
C ILE A 34 5.91 -16.46 -7.25
N SER A 35 6.52 -15.83 -8.26
CA SER A 35 6.21 -14.46 -8.69
C SER A 35 4.73 -14.31 -9.06
N ASP A 36 4.17 -15.25 -9.82
CA ASP A 36 2.78 -15.23 -10.26
C ASP A 36 1.78 -15.25 -9.09
N LYS A 37 2.07 -16.02 -8.04
CA LYS A 37 1.23 -16.04 -6.84
C LYS A 37 1.16 -14.64 -6.22
N TYR A 38 2.32 -14.03 -5.97
CA TYR A 38 2.39 -12.72 -5.35
C TYR A 38 1.77 -11.63 -6.22
N ARG A 39 1.94 -11.71 -7.55
CA ARG A 39 1.26 -10.80 -8.50
C ARG A 39 -0.26 -10.87 -8.40
N ARG A 40 -0.85 -12.05 -8.24
CA ARG A 40 -2.31 -12.21 -8.07
C ARG A 40 -2.77 -11.62 -6.73
N GLU A 41 -2.05 -11.92 -5.65
CA GLU A 41 -2.35 -11.40 -4.30
C GLU A 41 -2.22 -9.87 -4.23
N LEU A 42 -1.19 -9.32 -4.89
CA LEU A 42 -0.97 -7.89 -5.12
C LEU A 42 -2.19 -7.26 -5.79
N THR A 43 -2.57 -7.78 -6.96
CA THR A 43 -3.65 -7.23 -7.80
C THR A 43 -4.98 -7.27 -7.05
N ALA A 44 -5.31 -8.40 -6.44
CA ALA A 44 -6.55 -8.56 -5.68
C ALA A 44 -6.65 -7.57 -4.51
N SER A 45 -5.57 -7.45 -3.72
CA SER A 45 -5.51 -6.53 -2.59
C SER A 45 -5.65 -5.07 -3.05
N PHE A 46 -4.97 -4.70 -4.14
CA PHE A 46 -5.03 -3.34 -4.68
C PHE A 46 -6.43 -2.97 -5.18
N GLU A 47 -7.12 -3.88 -5.88
CA GLU A 47 -8.49 -3.67 -6.34
C GLU A 47 -9.48 -3.51 -5.18
N ILE A 48 -9.31 -4.30 -4.11
CA ILE A 48 -10.12 -4.15 -2.89
C ILE A 48 -9.89 -2.79 -2.24
N ALA A 49 -8.63 -2.33 -2.18
CA ALA A 49 -8.31 -1.02 -1.63
C ALA A 49 -9.00 0.12 -2.40
N LYS A 50 -8.99 0.08 -3.74
CA LYS A 50 -9.71 1.07 -4.57
C LYS A 50 -11.21 1.15 -4.21
N ARG A 51 -11.87 0.00 -4.04
CA ARG A 51 -13.29 -0.06 -3.65
C ARG A 51 -13.54 0.57 -2.28
N TYR A 52 -12.62 0.42 -1.32
CA TYR A 52 -12.75 1.09 -0.03
C TYR A 52 -12.50 2.59 -0.15
N ARG A 53 -11.51 3.00 -0.95
CA ARG A 53 -11.22 4.41 -1.21
C ARG A 53 -12.43 5.17 -1.76
N GLU A 54 -13.19 4.56 -2.67
CA GLU A 54 -14.42 5.13 -3.21
C GLU A 54 -15.52 5.31 -2.16
N LYS A 55 -15.55 4.44 -1.14
CA LYS A 55 -16.54 4.48 -0.06
C LYS A 55 -16.20 5.43 1.08
N ILE A 56 -14.91 5.73 1.31
CA ILE A 56 -14.49 6.62 2.43
C ILE A 56 -14.98 8.05 2.21
N ASN A 57 -14.85 8.53 0.97
CA ASN A 57 -15.32 9.83 0.51
C ASN A 57 -15.52 9.73 -1.01
N PRO A 58 -16.53 10.42 -1.58
CA PRO A 58 -16.61 10.59 -3.03
C PRO A 58 -15.25 11.06 -3.55
N SER A 59 -14.78 10.46 -4.64
CA SER A 59 -13.43 10.64 -5.21
C SER A 59 -13.04 12.10 -5.51
N ALA A 60 -14.01 13.02 -5.45
CA ALA A 60 -13.87 14.45 -5.65
C ALA A 60 -13.35 15.22 -4.42
N THR A 61 -13.46 14.66 -3.21
CA THR A 61 -13.02 15.37 -1.99
C THR A 61 -11.62 14.89 -1.59
N PRO A 62 -10.62 15.80 -1.52
CA PRO A 62 -9.28 15.45 -1.05
C PRO A 62 -9.34 14.99 0.41
N PHE A 63 -8.44 14.07 0.78
CA PHE A 63 -8.30 13.67 2.18
C PHE A 63 -7.70 14.84 2.97
N PRO A 64 -8.13 15.04 4.23
CA PRO A 64 -7.42 15.90 5.16
C PRO A 64 -5.95 15.47 5.27
N GLU A 65 -5.03 16.43 5.31
CA GLU A 65 -3.59 16.13 5.40
C GLU A 65 -3.25 15.25 6.61
N THR A 66 -3.95 15.46 7.72
CA THR A 66 -3.83 14.63 8.94
C THR A 66 -4.15 13.16 8.67
N ASP A 67 -5.17 12.86 7.86
CA ASP A 67 -5.50 11.49 7.47
C ASP A 67 -4.48 10.93 6.49
N ILE A 68 -3.94 11.74 5.57
CA ILE A 68 -2.90 11.30 4.63
C ILE A 68 -1.64 10.88 5.40
N VAL A 69 -1.18 11.69 6.34
CA VAL A 69 -0.03 11.40 7.21
C VAL A 69 -0.29 10.15 8.05
N TYR A 70 -1.49 10.03 8.61
CA TYR A 70 -1.89 8.85 9.38
C TYR A 70 -1.87 7.57 8.53
N ILE A 71 -2.51 7.60 7.36
CA ILE A 71 -2.59 6.47 6.43
C ILE A 71 -1.17 6.06 5.98
N LYS A 72 -0.35 7.03 5.55
CA LYS A 72 1.03 6.78 5.10
C LYS A 72 1.86 6.11 6.19
N SER A 73 1.89 6.68 7.39
CA SER A 73 2.67 6.13 8.51
C SER A 73 2.20 4.74 8.92
N LYS A 74 0.89 4.49 8.93
CA LYS A 74 0.32 3.17 9.24
C LYS A 74 0.69 2.12 8.19
N ILE A 75 0.63 2.45 6.90
CA ILE A 75 1.03 1.55 5.82
C ILE A 75 2.50 1.18 5.96
N ILE A 76 3.40 2.17 6.06
CA ILE A 76 4.84 1.95 6.18
C ILE A 76 5.14 1.03 7.37
N ASN A 77 4.58 1.34 8.55
CA ASN A 77 4.83 0.55 9.76
C ASN A 77 4.35 -0.91 9.62
N ARG A 78 3.18 -1.14 9.00
CA ARG A 78 2.65 -2.50 8.77
C ARG A 78 3.50 -3.28 7.77
N VAL A 79 3.87 -2.65 6.65
CA VAL A 79 4.70 -3.27 5.62
C VAL A 79 6.07 -3.62 6.18
N MET A 80 6.74 -2.69 6.87
CA MET A 80 8.04 -2.92 7.50
C MET A 80 7.99 -4.07 8.51
N ALA A 81 6.97 -4.12 9.37
CA ALA A 81 6.83 -5.19 10.36
C ALA A 81 6.65 -6.56 9.70
N GLU A 82 5.84 -6.65 8.65
CA GLU A 82 5.62 -7.90 7.91
C GLU A 82 6.88 -8.33 7.16
N LEU A 83 7.55 -7.43 6.43
CA LEU A 83 8.78 -7.74 5.70
C LEU A 83 9.92 -8.16 6.64
N ASN A 84 10.09 -7.48 7.77
CA ASN A 84 11.04 -7.90 8.80
C ASN A 84 10.71 -9.30 9.35
N THR A 85 9.43 -9.64 9.47
CA THR A 85 8.98 -11.00 9.84
C THR A 85 9.31 -12.03 8.75
N ARG A 86 9.30 -11.65 7.47
CA ARG A 86 9.73 -12.53 6.35
C ARG A 86 11.25 -12.72 6.35
N ILE A 87 12.00 -11.65 6.55
CA ILE A 87 13.47 -11.68 6.66
C ILE A 87 13.89 -12.59 7.81
N SER A 88 13.28 -12.46 8.99
CA SER A 88 13.58 -13.32 10.15
C SER A 88 13.25 -14.80 9.91
N LYS A 89 12.33 -15.09 8.99
CA LYS A 89 12.00 -16.45 8.52
C LYS A 89 12.91 -16.95 7.39
N GLY A 90 13.92 -16.18 7.00
CA GLY A 90 14.93 -16.58 6.02
C GLY A 90 14.64 -16.17 4.57
N TYR A 91 13.65 -15.30 4.32
CA TYR A 91 13.46 -14.72 2.99
C TYR A 91 14.65 -13.82 2.65
N LYS A 92 15.16 -13.93 1.42
CA LYS A 92 16.34 -13.21 0.94
C LYS A 92 15.96 -12.16 -0.10
N ASN A 93 16.85 -11.20 -0.36
CA ASN A 93 16.71 -10.17 -1.40
C ASN A 93 15.46 -9.27 -1.25
N ILE A 94 14.95 -9.12 -0.03
CA ILE A 94 13.87 -8.16 0.26
C ILE A 94 14.50 -6.76 0.34
N ASP A 95 14.08 -5.88 -0.55
CA ASP A 95 14.48 -4.48 -0.57
C ASP A 95 13.50 -3.64 0.25
N LEU A 96 13.93 -3.19 1.42
CA LEU A 96 13.14 -2.36 2.33
C LEU A 96 13.06 -0.90 1.88
N ASP A 97 13.99 -0.44 1.04
CA ASP A 97 14.02 0.95 0.57
C ASP A 97 12.85 1.24 -0.40
N LEU A 98 12.28 0.17 -1.00
CA LEU A 98 11.08 0.25 -1.83
C LEU A 98 9.82 0.61 -1.04
N VAL A 99 9.78 0.40 0.28
CA VAL A 99 8.54 0.55 1.07
C VAL A 99 7.99 1.97 0.97
N GLU A 100 8.84 2.98 1.11
CA GLU A 100 8.40 4.38 1.03
C GLU A 100 7.93 4.76 -0.38
N VAL A 101 8.69 4.35 -1.40
CA VAL A 101 8.40 4.64 -2.81
C VAL A 101 7.08 3.99 -3.23
N LEU A 102 6.87 2.72 -2.90
CA LEU A 102 5.64 2.00 -3.23
C LEU A 102 4.44 2.52 -2.45
N THR A 103 4.64 2.93 -1.19
CA THR A 103 3.58 3.60 -0.42
C THR A 103 3.16 4.89 -1.08
N GLU A 104 4.11 5.74 -1.48
CA GLU A 104 3.84 7.02 -2.13
C GLU A 104 3.09 6.81 -3.47
N ASN A 105 3.56 5.87 -4.29
CA ASN A 105 2.91 5.49 -5.54
C ASN A 105 1.48 4.98 -5.32
N ALA A 106 1.26 4.13 -4.31
CA ALA A 106 -0.06 3.61 -3.98
C ALA A 106 -1.04 4.73 -3.57
N LEU A 107 -0.59 5.72 -2.78
CA LEU A 107 -1.42 6.85 -2.37
C LEU A 107 -1.78 7.78 -3.54
N ILE A 108 -0.89 7.94 -4.51
CA ILE A 108 -1.14 8.69 -5.75
C ILE A 108 -2.14 7.92 -6.63
N ASN A 109 -1.89 6.63 -6.87
CA ASN A 109 -2.72 5.79 -7.74
C ASN A 109 -4.14 5.59 -7.20
N THR A 110 -4.31 5.67 -5.87
CA THR A 110 -5.62 5.63 -5.21
C THR A 110 -6.22 7.02 -4.99
N LYS A 111 -5.65 8.08 -5.56
CA LYS A 111 -6.17 9.46 -5.46
C LYS A 111 -6.37 9.91 -4.00
N ILE A 112 -5.55 9.43 -3.08
CA ILE A 112 -5.50 9.95 -1.70
C ILE A 112 -4.62 11.20 -1.68
N LYS A 113 -3.49 11.13 -2.39
CA LYS A 113 -2.55 12.23 -2.54
C LYS A 113 -2.48 12.66 -4.01
N ARG A 114 -2.34 13.97 -4.26
CA ARG A 114 -2.07 14.46 -5.61
C ARG A 114 -0.59 14.26 -5.94
N ARG A 115 -0.29 13.95 -7.20
CA ARG A 115 1.08 14.04 -7.69
C ARG A 115 1.53 15.49 -7.50
N LYS A 116 2.71 15.72 -6.90
CA LYS A 116 3.31 17.05 -6.96
C LYS A 116 3.67 17.27 -8.43
N GLU A 117 2.97 18.15 -9.12
CA GLU A 117 3.42 18.68 -10.41
C GLU A 117 4.62 19.60 -10.11
N GLY A 118 5.78 19.29 -10.69
CA GLY A 118 6.98 20.12 -10.57
C GLY A 118 8.08 19.56 -9.67
N THR A 119 8.85 18.61 -10.19
CA THR A 119 10.31 18.53 -10.03
C THR A 119 10.81 17.80 -11.28
N ASP A 120 10.76 18.51 -12.41
CA ASP A 120 11.72 18.26 -13.49
C ASP A 120 13.05 18.86 -13.02
N PHE A 121 14.05 17.98 -12.93
CA PHE A 121 15.51 18.18 -12.86
C PHE A 121 16.07 19.42 -12.13
#